data_AF-A0A5J4V886-F1
#
_entry.id   AF-A0A5J4V886-F1
#
_cell.length_a   1.000
_cell.length_b   1.000
_cell.length_c   1.000
_cell.angle_alpha   90.00
_cell.angle_beta   90.00
_cell.angle_gamma   90.00
#
_symmetry.space_group_name_H-M   'P 1'
#
loop_
_entity.id
_entity.type
_entity.pdbx_description
1 polymer ?
#
loop_
_entity_poly.entity_id
_entity_poly.type
_entity_poly.pdbx_seq_one_letter_code
_entity_poly.pdbx_strand_id
1 'polypeptide(L)'
;MPLKLKSINYIFEKAVFRVSNKYINSENSRRFGFIADGDEILNNIPVAGKNFRAITYDEKEGIIRLGWKEVFRWIPTKEGRKIMFEVDLREDIACNTIRIFCEFEESPIIFINVPKRLKLYFAFDSQPDTKFNHQIFKLPKPTNPKDGEYEKTVEYNMDLVQY
;
A
#
# COMPACT_ATOMS: atom_id res chain seq x y z
N MET A 1 -15.35 12.05 10.64
CA MET A 1 -15.74 12.38 9.25
C MET A 1 -15.21 11.30 8.31
N PRO A 2 -15.95 10.93 7.25
CA PRO A 2 -15.46 9.97 6.25
C PRO A 2 -14.24 10.54 5.50
N LEU A 3 -13.32 9.65 5.10
CA LEU A 3 -12.17 10.03 4.29
C LEU A 3 -12.60 10.30 2.84
N LYS A 4 -11.96 11.28 2.19
CA LYS A 4 -12.04 11.48 0.74
C LYS A 4 -11.13 10.46 0.06
N LEU A 5 -11.62 9.86 -1.02
CA LEU A 5 -10.88 8.93 -1.85
C LEU A 5 -10.37 9.61 -3.12
N LYS A 6 -9.17 9.28 -3.53
CA LYS A 6 -8.61 9.64 -4.83
C LYS A 6 -7.73 8.51 -5.35
N SER A 7 -7.91 8.14 -6.60
CA SER A 7 -6.95 7.32 -7.36
C SER A 7 -6.26 8.18 -8.40
N ILE A 8 -5.13 7.71 -8.90
CA ILE A 8 -4.49 8.31 -10.07
C ILE A 8 -4.76 7.45 -11.31
N ASN A 9 -4.83 8.09 -12.46
CA ASN A 9 -4.99 7.44 -13.76
C ASN A 9 -3.63 6.93 -14.28
N TYR A 10 -2.90 6.21 -13.43
CA TYR A 10 -1.65 5.55 -13.78
C TYR A 10 -1.76 4.08 -13.43
N ILE A 11 -1.44 3.21 -14.38
CA ILE A 11 -1.47 1.76 -14.21
C ILE A 11 -0.03 1.27 -14.04
N PHE A 12 0.22 0.58 -12.94
CA PHE A 12 1.50 -0.07 -12.67
C PHE A 12 1.47 -1.48 -13.24
N GLU A 13 2.41 -1.80 -14.12
CA GLU A 13 2.55 -3.13 -14.73
C GLU A 13 3.97 -3.36 -15.28
N LYS A 14 4.36 -4.64 -15.41
CA LYS A 14 5.54 -5.10 -16.18
C LYS A 14 6.91 -4.55 -15.77
N ALA A 15 7.02 -3.94 -14.60
CA ALA A 15 8.24 -3.30 -14.14
C ALA A 15 8.32 -3.29 -12.61
N VAL A 16 9.46 -2.78 -12.11
CA VAL A 16 9.63 -2.43 -10.70
C VAL A 16 9.35 -0.96 -10.50
N PHE A 17 8.55 -0.63 -9.50
CA PHE A 17 8.22 0.74 -9.15
C PHE A 17 8.52 1.01 -7.69
N ARG A 18 9.02 2.20 -7.39
CA ARG A 18 9.06 2.76 -6.04
C ARG A 18 8.08 3.92 -5.96
N VAL A 19 7.10 3.78 -5.08
CA VAL A 19 6.03 4.75 -4.90
C VAL A 19 6.04 5.22 -3.47
N SER A 20 6.08 6.53 -3.28
CA SER A 20 6.05 7.14 -1.96
C SER A 20 4.95 8.16 -1.88
N ASN A 21 4.47 8.42 -0.67
CA ASN A 21 3.53 9.48 -0.43
C ASN A 21 3.90 10.23 0.86
N LYS A 22 3.59 11.52 0.89
CA LYS A 22 3.64 12.34 2.09
C LYS A 22 2.36 13.16 2.19
N TYR A 23 1.61 12.97 3.28
CA TYR A 23 0.51 13.86 3.62
C TYR A 23 1.01 15.11 4.35
N ILE A 24 0.39 16.24 4.06
CA ILE A 24 0.72 17.57 4.61
C ILE A 24 -0.57 18.16 5.18
N ASN A 25 -0.51 18.74 6.39
CA ASN A 25 -1.61 19.42 7.08
C ASN A 25 -2.87 18.57 7.34
N SER A 26 -2.72 17.25 7.47
CA SER A 26 -3.83 16.37 7.85
C SER A 26 -3.86 16.16 9.37
N GLU A 27 -5.05 15.93 9.91
CA GLU A 27 -5.31 15.75 11.36
C GLU A 27 -5.90 14.37 11.68
N ASN A 28 -6.40 13.62 10.69
CA ASN A 28 -7.01 12.30 10.88
C ASN A 28 -6.21 11.17 10.24
N SER A 29 -6.75 9.94 10.24
CA SER A 29 -6.13 8.79 9.56
C SER A 29 -5.96 9.07 8.07
N ARG A 30 -4.80 8.73 7.52
CA ARG A 30 -4.52 8.82 6.09
C ARG A 30 -3.94 7.51 5.60
N ARG A 31 -4.40 7.09 4.44
CA ARG A 31 -4.13 5.77 3.91
C ARG A 31 -3.70 5.87 2.47
N PHE A 32 -2.64 5.16 2.13
CA PHE A 32 -2.19 5.08 0.76
C PHE A 32 -1.81 3.63 0.45
N GLY A 33 -1.95 3.25 -0.81
CA GLY A 33 -1.80 1.85 -1.17
C GLY A 33 -2.18 1.52 -2.58
N PHE A 34 -2.29 0.22 -2.85
CA PHE A 34 -2.57 -0.31 -4.18
C PHE A 34 -3.84 -1.13 -4.19
N ILE A 35 -4.55 -1.06 -5.31
CA ILE A 35 -5.72 -1.87 -5.62
C ILE A 35 -5.56 -2.45 -7.03
N ALA A 36 -6.17 -3.60 -7.30
CA ALA A 36 -6.18 -4.18 -8.65
C ALA A 36 -6.80 -3.22 -9.67
N ASP A 37 -6.29 -3.23 -10.90
CA ASP A 37 -6.97 -2.55 -12.00
C ASP A 37 -8.34 -3.18 -12.27
N GLY A 38 -9.39 -2.36 -12.30
CA GLY A 38 -10.79 -2.78 -12.46
C GLY A 38 -11.58 -2.82 -11.15
N ASP A 39 -10.90 -2.88 -10.01
CA ASP A 39 -11.56 -2.91 -8.70
C ASP A 39 -11.98 -1.51 -8.22
N GLU A 40 -13.08 -1.45 -7.49
CA GLU A 40 -13.62 -0.22 -6.88
C GLU A 40 -12.99 0.01 -5.50
N ILE A 41 -12.54 1.24 -5.25
CA ILE A 41 -12.02 1.65 -3.93
C ILE A 41 -13.20 1.96 -3.02
N LEU A 42 -13.23 1.36 -1.83
CA LEU A 42 -14.24 1.59 -0.80
C LEU A 42 -13.63 2.35 0.40
N ASN A 43 -14.44 2.98 1.26
CA ASN A 43 -14.05 3.93 2.34
C ASN A 43 -13.37 3.32 3.59
N ASN A 44 -12.58 2.30 3.35
CA ASN A 44 -12.40 1.19 4.23
C ASN A 44 -13.56 0.66 5.09
N ILE A 45 -14.77 0.51 4.53
CA ILE A 45 -15.94 -0.04 5.24
C ILE A 45 -16.41 -1.29 4.48
N PRO A 46 -16.64 -2.44 5.15
CA PRO A 46 -17.25 -3.59 4.51
C PRO A 46 -18.57 -3.25 3.84
N VAL A 47 -18.68 -3.56 2.55
CA VAL A 47 -19.91 -3.44 1.79
C VAL A 47 -20.30 -4.82 1.28
N ALA A 48 -21.51 -5.26 1.60
CA ALA A 48 -22.03 -6.55 1.18
C ALA A 48 -22.01 -6.67 -0.36
N GLY A 49 -21.52 -7.81 -0.85
CA GLY A 49 -21.45 -8.10 -2.29
C GLY A 49 -20.39 -7.33 -3.08
N LYS A 50 -19.59 -6.47 -2.45
CA LYS A 50 -18.45 -5.80 -3.11
C LYS A 50 -17.13 -6.41 -2.67
N ASN A 51 -16.27 -6.68 -3.66
CA ASN A 51 -14.90 -7.10 -3.42
C ASN A 51 -14.02 -5.86 -3.27
N PHE A 52 -13.44 -5.69 -2.08
CA PHE A 52 -12.41 -4.70 -1.82
C PHE A 52 -11.16 -5.39 -1.30
N ARG A 53 -10.09 -5.38 -2.09
CA ARG A 53 -8.80 -5.97 -1.73
C ARG A 53 -7.68 -4.99 -2.03
N ALA A 54 -7.60 -3.94 -1.23
CA ALA A 54 -6.48 -3.01 -1.31
C ALA A 54 -5.37 -3.41 -0.33
N ILE A 55 -4.12 -3.32 -0.77
CA ILE A 55 -2.95 -3.33 0.11
C ILE A 55 -2.74 -1.90 0.58
N THR A 56 -2.85 -1.66 1.88
CA THR A 56 -2.93 -0.31 2.45
C THR A 56 -1.94 -0.13 3.60
N TYR A 57 -1.28 1.04 3.65
CA TYR A 57 -0.64 1.53 4.87
C TYR A 57 -1.43 2.70 5.44
N ASP A 58 -1.72 2.66 6.74
CA ASP A 58 -2.39 3.72 7.51
C ASP A 58 -1.39 4.46 8.39
N GLU A 59 -1.08 5.70 8.01
CA GLU A 59 -0.03 6.49 8.64
C GLU A 59 -0.32 6.88 10.09
N LYS A 60 -1.59 6.93 10.50
CA LYS A 60 -1.94 7.36 11.86
C LYS A 60 -1.60 6.30 12.89
N GLU A 61 -1.87 5.04 12.58
CA GLU A 61 -1.72 3.92 13.52
C GLU A 61 -0.58 2.96 13.14
N GLY A 62 0.08 3.18 11.99
CA GLY A 62 1.09 2.26 11.45
C GLY A 62 0.50 0.93 11.01
N ILE A 63 -0.79 0.90 10.64
CA ILE A 63 -1.49 -0.35 10.35
C ILE A 63 -1.36 -0.68 8.86
N ILE A 64 -0.95 -1.91 8.57
CA ILE A 64 -0.91 -2.47 7.24
C ILE A 64 -2.10 -3.41 7.05
N ARG A 65 -2.84 -3.25 5.95
CA ARG A 65 -4.09 -3.98 5.69
C ARG A 65 -4.11 -4.65 4.33
N LEU A 66 -4.85 -5.75 4.25
CA LEU A 66 -5.36 -6.34 3.02
C LEU A 66 -6.89 -6.30 3.06
N GLY A 67 -7.49 -5.44 2.25
CA GLY A 67 -8.90 -5.13 2.36
C GLY A 67 -9.22 -4.52 3.75
N TRP A 68 -10.15 -5.13 4.47
CA TRP A 68 -10.51 -4.74 5.86
C TRP A 68 -9.58 -5.31 6.92
N LYS A 69 -8.88 -6.39 6.60
CA LYS A 69 -8.11 -7.13 7.58
C LYS A 69 -6.82 -6.38 7.88
N GLU A 70 -6.64 -6.00 9.15
CA GLU A 70 -5.31 -5.68 9.69
C GLU A 70 -4.45 -6.93 9.59
N VAL A 71 -3.42 -6.88 8.76
CA VAL A 71 -2.48 -7.99 8.58
C VAL A 71 -1.25 -7.79 9.43
N PHE A 72 -0.89 -6.55 9.74
CA PHE A 72 0.26 -6.21 10.58
C PHE A 72 0.17 -4.79 11.09
N ARG A 73 0.88 -4.49 12.18
CA ARG A 73 1.08 -3.13 12.68
C ARG A 73 2.58 -2.87 12.78
N TRP A 74 3.04 -1.87 12.05
CA TRP A 74 4.42 -1.44 12.02
C TRP A 74 4.49 0.07 12.18
N ILE A 75 5.09 0.51 13.28
CA ILE A 75 5.33 1.92 13.59
C ILE A 75 6.85 2.12 13.47
N PRO A 76 7.32 2.77 12.38
CA PRO A 76 8.75 2.99 12.18
C PRO A 76 9.36 3.84 13.30
N THR A 77 10.63 3.57 13.63
CA THR A 77 11.32 4.18 14.78
C THR A 77 11.77 5.63 14.55
N LYS A 78 11.89 6.07 13.29
CA LYS A 78 12.39 7.41 12.93
C LYS A 78 11.26 8.41 12.68
N GLU A 79 11.42 9.63 13.19
CA GLU A 79 10.61 10.78 12.80
C GLU A 79 10.93 11.21 11.35
N GLY A 80 9.92 11.59 10.58
CA GLY A 80 10.05 11.86 9.14
C GLY A 80 9.52 10.73 8.26
N ARG A 81 8.30 10.29 8.54
CA ARG A 81 7.59 9.09 8.03
C ARG A 81 7.32 9.10 6.51
N LYS A 82 8.34 9.07 5.66
CA LYS A 82 8.12 8.82 4.24
C LYS A 82 8.03 7.31 4.01
N ILE A 83 6.80 6.84 3.97
CA ILE A 83 6.54 5.44 3.65
C ILE A 83 6.59 5.27 2.13
N MET A 84 7.21 4.19 1.71
CA MET A 84 7.40 3.84 0.31
C MET A 84 6.98 2.41 0.09
N PHE A 85 6.30 2.17 -1.02
CA PHE A 85 6.10 0.84 -1.55
C PHE A 85 7.12 0.60 -2.65
N GLU A 86 7.74 -0.57 -2.64
CA GLU A 86 8.34 -1.14 -3.84
C GLU A 86 7.40 -2.21 -4.39
N VAL A 87 7.07 -2.09 -5.67
CA VAL A 87 6.13 -2.97 -6.37
C VAL A 87 6.90 -3.66 -7.49
N ASP A 88 7.05 -4.97 -7.44
CA ASP A 88 7.70 -5.77 -8.49
C ASP A 88 6.64 -6.54 -9.28
N LEU A 89 6.39 -6.07 -10.51
CA LEU A 89 5.38 -6.59 -11.44
C LEU A 89 5.99 -7.12 -12.75
N ARG A 90 7.30 -7.40 -12.77
CA ARG A 90 7.98 -7.91 -13.97
C ARG A 90 7.32 -9.21 -14.47
N GLU A 91 7.51 -9.52 -15.75
CA GLU A 91 6.91 -10.71 -16.37
C GLU A 91 7.68 -12.00 -16.04
N ASP A 92 8.98 -11.89 -15.73
CA ASP A 92 9.95 -12.98 -15.56
C ASP A 92 10.20 -13.38 -14.09
N ILE A 93 9.25 -13.10 -13.19
CA ILE A 93 9.35 -13.43 -11.74
C ILE A 93 8.29 -14.45 -11.33
N ALA A 94 8.64 -15.32 -10.37
CA ALA A 94 7.76 -16.38 -9.88
C ALA A 94 6.48 -15.83 -9.21
N CYS A 95 6.61 -14.75 -8.44
CA CYS A 95 5.49 -14.08 -7.80
C CYS A 95 5.68 -12.55 -7.84
N ASN A 96 4.59 -11.83 -8.07
CA ASN A 96 4.59 -10.38 -7.96
C ASN A 96 4.62 -10.00 -6.48
N THR A 97 5.33 -8.92 -6.15
CA THR A 97 5.49 -8.54 -4.75
C THR A 97 5.21 -7.06 -4.50
N ILE A 98 4.74 -6.77 -3.29
CA ILE A 98 4.76 -5.43 -2.71
C ILE A 98 5.51 -5.48 -1.39
N ARG A 99 6.56 -4.66 -1.29
CA ARG A 99 7.40 -4.48 -0.11
C ARG A 99 7.21 -3.06 0.41
N ILE A 100 7.22 -2.87 1.71
CA ILE A 100 6.97 -1.58 2.35
C ILE A 100 8.26 -1.12 3.03
N PHE A 101 8.59 0.15 2.87
CA PHE A 101 9.77 0.77 3.43
C PHE A 101 9.39 2.05 4.18
N CYS A 102 10.16 2.37 5.20
CA CYS A 102 10.21 3.68 5.83
C CYS A 102 11.65 4.18 5.66
N GLU A 103 11.85 5.13 4.75
CA GLU A 103 13.19 5.48 4.28
C GLU A 103 13.96 4.23 3.79
N PHE A 104 15.01 3.82 4.51
CA PHE A 104 15.84 2.66 4.18
C PHE A 104 15.46 1.40 4.98
N GLU A 105 14.53 1.51 5.93
CA GLU A 105 14.07 0.38 6.75
C GLU A 105 12.97 -0.38 6.00
N GLU A 106 13.24 -1.64 5.65
CA GLU A 106 12.24 -2.54 5.08
C GLU A 106 11.33 -3.09 6.19
N SER A 107 10.03 -3.02 5.96
CA SER A 107 9.01 -3.57 6.86
C SER A 107 9.23 -5.08 7.04
N PRO A 108 8.94 -5.63 8.22
CA PRO A 108 9.06 -7.07 8.46
C PRO A 108 8.03 -7.92 7.68
N ILE A 109 7.13 -7.30 6.90
CA ILE A 109 6.15 -8.02 6.10
C ILE A 109 6.33 -7.81 4.59
N ILE A 110 5.87 -8.80 3.81
CA ILE A 110 5.81 -8.75 2.35
C ILE A 110 4.44 -9.23 1.86
N PHE A 111 3.97 -8.62 0.79
CA PHE A 111 2.85 -9.15 0.01
C PHE A 111 3.35 -9.88 -1.21
N ILE A 112 2.80 -11.06 -1.46
CA ILE A 112 3.13 -11.90 -2.62
C ILE A 112 1.88 -12.21 -3.43
N ASN A 113 2.09 -12.63 -4.69
CA ASN A 113 1.04 -12.94 -5.66
C ASN A 113 0.06 -11.78 -5.88
N VAL A 114 0.56 -10.54 -5.80
CA VAL A 114 -0.25 -9.35 -6.05
C VAL A 114 -0.68 -9.28 -7.52
N PRO A 115 -1.79 -8.58 -7.85
CA PRO A 115 -2.23 -8.41 -9.23
C PRO A 115 -1.14 -7.81 -10.14
N LYS A 116 -1.05 -8.28 -11.39
CA LYS A 116 -0.08 -7.78 -12.39
C LYS A 116 -0.33 -6.33 -12.82
N ARG A 117 -1.56 -5.83 -12.62
CA ARG A 117 -1.98 -4.47 -12.94
C ARG A 117 -2.57 -3.84 -11.70
N LEU A 118 -1.97 -2.75 -11.24
CA LEU A 118 -2.36 -2.06 -10.02
C LEU A 118 -2.63 -0.57 -10.29
N LYS A 119 -3.46 0.02 -9.44
CA LYS A 119 -3.67 1.48 -9.33
C LYS A 119 -3.27 1.94 -7.94
N LEU A 120 -2.65 3.11 -7.88
CA LEU A 120 -2.37 3.80 -6.62
C LEU A 120 -3.60 4.59 -6.18
N TYR A 121 -3.94 4.48 -4.90
CA TYR A 121 -5.01 5.26 -4.30
C TYR A 121 -4.61 5.87 -2.97
N PHE A 122 -5.39 6.88 -2.59
CA PHE A 122 -5.25 7.68 -1.39
C PHE A 122 -6.62 7.81 -0.72
N ALA A 123 -6.64 7.69 0.61
CA ALA A 123 -7.74 8.10 1.46
C ALA A 123 -7.22 9.10 2.49
N PHE A 124 -7.84 10.27 2.57
CA PHE A 124 -7.37 11.37 3.42
C PHE A 124 -8.54 12.17 3.98
N ASP A 125 -8.29 13.00 4.98
CA ASP A 125 -9.36 13.76 5.60
C ASP A 125 -9.86 14.91 4.72
N SER A 126 -10.96 15.53 5.16
CA SER A 126 -11.60 16.61 4.43
C SER A 126 -11.08 17.99 4.81
N GLN A 127 -9.95 18.09 5.54
CA GLN A 127 -9.42 19.40 5.92
C GLN A 127 -9.07 20.21 4.66
N PRO A 128 -9.36 21.52 4.61
CA PRO A 128 -9.17 22.35 3.41
C PRO A 128 -7.74 22.34 2.88
N ASP A 129 -6.77 22.29 3.80
CA ASP A 129 -5.34 22.37 3.48
C ASP A 129 -4.65 21.01 3.39
N THR A 130 -5.39 19.90 3.55
CA THR A 130 -4.81 18.56 3.41
C THR A 130 -4.35 18.36 1.98
N LYS A 131 -3.03 18.17 1.84
CA LYS A 131 -2.38 17.86 0.58
C LYS A 131 -1.69 16.51 0.70
N PHE A 132 -1.51 15.85 -0.43
CA PHE A 132 -0.68 14.66 -0.53
C PHE A 132 0.26 14.82 -1.73
N ASN A 133 1.53 14.53 -1.51
CA ASN A 133 2.55 14.57 -2.54
C ASN A 133 3.08 13.16 -2.74
N HIS A 134 2.72 12.56 -3.87
CA HIS A 134 3.18 11.24 -4.24
C HIS A 134 4.29 11.34 -5.28
N GLN A 135 5.24 10.43 -5.19
CA GLN A 135 6.33 10.29 -6.16
C GLN A 135 6.36 8.85 -6.64
N ILE A 136 6.51 8.68 -7.94
CA ILE A 136 6.58 7.38 -8.61
C ILE A 136 7.90 7.33 -9.36
N PHE A 137 8.70 6.31 -9.08
CA PHE A 137 9.95 6.04 -9.78
C PHE A 137 9.88 4.64 -10.36
N LYS A 138 10.26 4.48 -11.64
CA LYS A 138 10.51 3.16 -12.22
C LYS A 138 11.95 2.77 -11.88
N LEU A 139 12.13 1.62 -11.23
CA LEU A 139 13.46 1.12 -10.90
C LEU A 139 13.96 0.17 -12.02
N PRO A 140 15.27 0.19 -12.33
CA PRO A 140 15.84 -0.76 -13.28
C PRO A 140 15.84 -2.20 -12.73
N LYS A 141 15.95 -2.35 -11.41
CA LYS A 141 15.93 -3.63 -10.68
C LYS A 141 15.35 -3.41 -9.28
N PRO A 142 14.82 -4.45 -8.61
CA PRO A 142 14.36 -4.33 -7.23
C PRO A 142 15.52 -4.00 -6.30
N THR A 143 15.20 -3.41 -5.14
CA THR A 143 16.17 -3.24 -4.06
C THR A 143 16.58 -4.62 -3.53
N ASN A 144 17.81 -4.75 -3.05
CA ASN A 144 18.21 -6.00 -2.40
C ASN A 144 17.24 -6.32 -1.24
N PRO A 145 16.88 -7.60 -1.03
CA PRO A 145 16.09 -7.99 0.13
C PRO A 145 16.81 -7.60 1.44
N LYS A 146 16.04 -7.28 2.48
CA LYS A 146 16.55 -7.24 3.86
C LYS A 146 17.26 -8.54 4.25
N ASP A 147 18.17 -8.42 5.20
CA ASP A 147 18.78 -9.58 5.85
C ASP A 147 17.73 -10.31 6.71
N GLY A 148 17.75 -11.64 6.66
CA GLY A 148 16.82 -12.51 7.38
C GLY A 148 15.45 -12.65 6.71
N GLU A 149 14.58 -13.41 7.37
CA GLU A 149 13.24 -13.72 6.85
C GLU A 149 12.22 -12.61 7.16
N TYR A 150 11.12 -12.59 6.40
CA TYR A 150 9.95 -11.78 6.76
C TYR A 150 9.24 -12.43 7.95
N GLU A 151 8.84 -11.62 8.92
CA GLU A 151 7.99 -12.09 10.02
C GLU A 151 6.62 -12.53 9.51
N LYS A 152 6.18 -11.93 8.39
CA LYS A 152 4.91 -12.28 7.77
C LYS A 152 4.93 -12.14 6.26
N THR A 153 4.59 -13.24 5.59
CA THR A 153 4.29 -13.26 4.16
C THR A 153 2.78 -13.28 3.97
N VAL A 154 2.24 -12.28 3.29
CA VAL A 154 0.80 -12.12 3.05
C VAL A 154 0.49 -12.46 1.61
N GLU A 155 -0.23 -13.57 1.41
CA GLU A 155 -0.77 -13.97 0.12
C GLU A 155 -1.94 -13.06 -0.28
N TYR A 156 -1.84 -12.37 -1.42
CA TYR A 156 -2.87 -11.41 -1.84
C TYR A 156 -4.25 -12.05 -1.99
N ASN A 157 -4.32 -13.32 -2.38
CA ASN A 157 -5.57 -14.07 -2.57
C ASN A 157 -5.98 -14.91 -1.35
N MET A 158 -5.33 -14.74 -0.19
CA MET A 158 -5.71 -15.48 1.01
C MET A 158 -7.16 -15.21 1.43
N ASP A 159 -7.78 -16.18 2.09
CA ASP A 159 -9.11 -16.00 2.64
C ASP A 159 -9.13 -14.90 3.71
N LEU A 160 -10.00 -13.91 3.48
CA LEU A 160 -10.29 -12.83 4.41
C LEU A 160 -11.50 -13.24 5.24
N VAL A 161 -11.32 -14.18 6.16
CA VAL A 161 -12.37 -14.52 7.13
C VAL A 161 -12.70 -13.25 7.92
N GLN A 162 -13.95 -12.80 7.81
CA GLN A 162 -14.50 -11.73 8.64
C GLN A 162 -14.84 -12.36 10.00
N TYR A 163 -14.20 -11.89 11.06
CA TYR A 163 -14.63 -12.15 12.43
C TYR A 163 -15.69 -11.12 12.82
#